data_AF-R9PJR9-F1
#
_entry.id   AF-R9PJR9-F1
#
_cell.length_a   1.000
_cell.length_b   1.000
_cell.length_c   1.000
_cell.angle_alpha   90.00
_cell.angle_beta   90.00
_cell.angle_gamma   90.00
#
_symmetry.space_group_name_H-M   'P 1'
#
loop_
_entity.id
_entity.type
_entity.pdbx_description
1 polymer ?
#
loop_
_entity_poly.entity_id
_entity_poly.type
_entity_poly.pdbx_seq_one_letter_code
_entity_poly.pdbx_strand_id
1 'polypeptide(L)'
;MKEVPFRWIDRFNIHLTLQEKFLLMFAFPMLALLAILLIVSSNVEHHLQQLDQQQAQLVNQIIQAEPEQLRTVLSKAGYELRGNRVSSQHQQTSIFTLFSGLQYASVAAILFVAGLLFYYVMTFIGGAMYQIHNALDLLAKGDLTNRLNYFPVRDEFSSIAIIIDKVAEREHQLVSETNASNAMVKDLCHQLNQTSEQCNSLSVQQQDRVDSLASAIEQMVVTIRNVAANASDTAEQTGQANQATSEGQQKVELTVEAIDHLMGDVQRAEQAVTQLEKRTQDIGAVVTTINSISVQTNLLALNAAIEAARAGEQGRGFAVVADEVRSLAGRAQQATVEIQSMIEELQSTSLGLSSTVKESVQRGETSKEMMGGVHQTIADIHQRTDTVSAKISEIATASEQQGVVATGISDDTHQLRDQTVLVTELVQGSDQAIKSLLERVEVLELLTKELTV
;
A
#
# COMPACT_ATOMS: atom_id res chain seq x y z
N MET A 1 25.17 56.94 -4.68
CA MET A 1 26.54 57.34 -5.08
C MET A 1 27.54 56.88 -4.04
N LYS A 2 28.52 56.02 -4.38
CA LYS A 2 29.89 56.30 -3.90
C LYS A 2 30.18 57.68 -4.47
N GLU A 3 30.50 58.63 -3.61
CA GLU A 3 30.74 60.03 -3.98
C GLU A 3 31.93 60.10 -4.95
N VAL A 4 31.67 59.89 -6.25
CA VAL A 4 32.57 60.39 -7.28
C VAL A 4 32.46 61.90 -7.15
N PRO A 5 33.57 62.63 -6.94
CA PRO A 5 33.54 64.05 -6.60
C PRO A 5 32.77 64.80 -7.69
N PHE A 6 31.52 65.15 -7.37
CA PHE A 6 30.61 65.86 -8.25
C PHE A 6 31.27 67.20 -8.57
N ARG A 7 31.59 67.46 -9.84
CA ARG A 7 32.02 68.81 -10.23
C ARG A 7 30.79 69.69 -10.01
N TRP A 8 30.97 70.92 -9.50
CA TRP A 8 29.84 71.81 -9.20
C TRP A 8 28.89 72.00 -10.40
N ILE A 9 29.42 71.94 -11.62
CA ILE A 9 28.67 72.05 -12.88
C ILE A 9 27.76 70.85 -13.17
N ASP A 10 28.09 69.68 -12.62
CA ASP A 10 27.30 68.46 -12.81
C ASP A 10 25.95 68.59 -12.07
N ARG A 11 25.89 69.35 -10.96
CA ARG A 11 24.61 69.68 -10.28
C ARG A 11 23.65 70.48 -11.15
N PHE A 12 24.16 71.25 -12.11
CA PHE A 12 23.33 71.97 -13.07
C PHE A 12 22.91 71.05 -14.23
N ASN A 13 23.85 70.26 -14.75
CA ASN A 13 23.59 69.35 -15.86
C ASN A 13 22.61 68.20 -15.54
N ILE A 14 22.50 67.76 -14.28
CA ILE A 14 21.53 66.70 -13.91
C ILE A 14 20.06 67.14 -14.03
N HIS A 15 19.77 68.45 -14.03
CA HIS A 15 18.40 68.95 -14.18
C HIS A 15 18.02 69.29 -15.63
N LEU A 16 18.96 69.14 -16.55
CA LEU A 16 18.78 69.38 -17.97
C LEU A 16 18.64 68.05 -18.70
N THR A 17 17.67 68.00 -19.61
CA THR A 17 17.53 66.93 -20.60
C THR A 17 18.70 66.94 -21.58
N LEU A 18 18.94 65.80 -22.23
CA LEU A 18 19.92 65.66 -23.28
C LEU A 18 19.65 66.64 -24.42
N GLN A 19 18.37 66.86 -24.76
CA GLN A 19 17.95 67.86 -25.74
C GLN A 19 18.34 69.28 -25.31
N GLU A 20 18.09 69.65 -24.05
CA GLU A 20 18.50 70.95 -23.50
C GLU A 20 20.02 71.11 -23.50
N LYS A 21 20.79 70.06 -23.19
CA LYS A 21 22.27 70.06 -23.24
C LYS A 21 22.79 70.28 -24.66
N PHE A 22 22.24 69.58 -25.65
CA PHE A 22 22.59 69.78 -27.07
C PHE A 22 22.18 71.17 -27.55
N LEU A 23 21.01 71.66 -27.13
CA LEU A 23 20.55 73.01 -27.44
C LEU A 23 21.52 74.06 -26.86
N LEU A 24 21.96 73.91 -25.61
CA LEU A 24 22.97 74.79 -25.00
C LEU A 24 24.28 74.72 -25.79
N MET A 25 24.72 73.52 -26.16
CA MET A 25 25.94 73.32 -26.94
C MET A 25 25.90 73.98 -28.32
N PHE A 26 24.72 74.13 -28.93
CA PHE A 26 24.54 74.83 -30.21
C PHE A 26 24.27 76.33 -30.06
N ALA A 27 23.46 76.71 -29.07
CA ALA A 27 23.06 78.09 -28.82
C ALA A 27 24.21 78.96 -28.29
N PHE A 28 25.06 78.43 -27.40
CA PHE A 28 26.17 79.21 -26.84
C PHE A 28 27.22 79.63 -27.90
N PRO A 29 27.70 78.74 -28.79
CA PRO A 29 28.58 79.14 -29.88
C PRO A 29 27.92 80.12 -30.85
N MET A 30 26.61 79.97 -31.14
CA MET A 30 25.89 80.89 -32.00
C MET A 30 25.76 82.28 -31.37
N LEU A 31 25.44 82.35 -30.07
CA LEU A 31 25.41 83.60 -29.30
C LEU A 31 26.80 84.24 -29.18
N ALA A 32 27.84 83.43 -28.98
CA ALA A 32 29.23 83.88 -28.98
C ALA A 32 29.62 84.49 -30.33
N LEU A 33 29.27 83.82 -31.44
CA LEU A 33 29.53 84.31 -32.79
C LEU A 33 28.77 85.61 -33.07
N LEU A 34 27.52 85.72 -32.62
CA LEU A 34 26.72 86.94 -32.74
C LEU A 34 27.31 88.09 -31.90
N ALA A 35 27.77 87.81 -30.68
CA ALA A 35 28.45 88.79 -29.83
C ALA A 35 29.76 89.26 -30.46
N ILE A 36 30.57 88.35 -31.03
CA ILE A 36 31.79 88.70 -31.77
C ILE A 36 31.43 89.57 -32.98
N LEU A 37 30.38 89.23 -33.74
CA LEU A 37 29.94 90.01 -34.90
C LEU A 37 29.50 91.42 -34.51
N LEU A 38 28.79 91.58 -33.39
CA LEU A 38 28.40 92.90 -32.86
C LEU A 38 29.62 93.71 -32.44
N ILE A 39 30.61 93.09 -31.78
CA ILE A 39 31.87 93.75 -31.40
C ILE A 39 32.63 94.21 -32.65
N VAL A 40 32.72 93.35 -33.67
CA VAL A 40 33.37 93.66 -34.95
C VAL A 40 32.65 94.81 -35.66
N SER A 41 31.33 94.76 -35.76
CA SER A 41 30.51 95.78 -36.41
C SER A 41 30.66 97.15 -35.73
N SER A 42 30.49 97.17 -34.40
CA SER A 42 30.65 98.39 -33.59
C SER A 42 32.02 99.03 -33.79
N ASN A 43 33.07 98.19 -33.87
CA ASN A 43 34.43 98.67 -34.01
C ASN A 43 34.74 99.22 -35.42
N VAL A 44 34.23 98.57 -36.47
CA VAL A 44 34.33 99.07 -37.84
C VAL A 44 33.62 100.42 -37.97
N GLU A 45 32.44 100.56 -37.37
CA GLU A 45 31.68 101.81 -37.37
C GLU A 45 32.41 102.95 -36.64
N HIS A 46 32.99 102.66 -35.47
CA HIS A 46 33.82 103.61 -34.74
C HIS A 46 35.05 104.07 -35.54
N HIS A 47 35.70 103.16 -36.27
CA HIS A 47 36.87 103.50 -37.08
C HIS A 47 36.51 104.32 -38.31
N LEU A 48 35.38 104.01 -38.97
CA LEU A 48 34.86 104.83 -40.07
C LEU A 48 34.54 106.26 -39.61
N GLN A 49 33.94 106.43 -38.43
CA GLN A 49 33.69 107.76 -37.85
C GLN A 49 35.00 108.52 -37.55
N GLN A 50 36.04 107.83 -37.05
CA GLN A 50 37.34 108.46 -36.82
C GLN A 50 38.01 108.93 -38.13
N LEU A 51 37.93 108.12 -39.19
CA LEU A 51 38.44 108.49 -40.51
C LEU A 51 37.69 109.72 -41.06
N ASP A 52 36.37 109.76 -40.90
CA ASP A 52 35.55 110.90 -41.34
C ASP A 52 35.90 112.18 -40.55
N GLN A 53 36.08 112.08 -39.23
CA GLN A 53 36.55 113.19 -38.40
C GLN A 53 37.97 113.64 -38.76
N GLN A 54 38.88 112.72 -39.02
CA GLN A 54 40.24 113.05 -39.46
C GLN A 54 40.21 113.76 -40.81
N GLN A 55 39.40 113.30 -41.77
CA GLN A 55 39.20 113.99 -43.04
C GLN A 55 38.63 115.39 -42.85
N ALA A 56 37.63 115.56 -42.00
CA ALA A 56 37.05 116.87 -41.69
C ALA A 56 38.07 117.82 -41.03
N GLN A 57 38.87 117.33 -40.07
CA GLN A 57 39.96 118.10 -39.45
C GLN A 57 41.02 118.50 -40.48
N LEU A 58 41.35 117.60 -41.40
CA LEU A 58 42.27 117.84 -42.49
C LEU A 58 41.80 118.93 -43.43
N VAL A 59 40.54 118.86 -43.86
CA VAL A 59 39.91 119.90 -44.68
C VAL A 59 39.98 121.24 -43.94
N ASN A 60 39.69 121.27 -42.64
CA ASN A 60 39.73 122.49 -41.84
C ASN A 60 41.17 123.06 -41.71
N GLN A 61 42.17 122.19 -41.53
CA GLN A 61 43.59 122.59 -41.50
C GLN A 61 44.08 123.09 -42.87
N ILE A 62 43.60 122.51 -43.97
CA ILE A 62 43.91 122.97 -45.33
C ILE A 62 43.31 124.36 -45.57
N ILE A 63 42.09 124.63 -45.09
CA ILE A 63 41.43 125.94 -45.23
C ILE A 63 42.17 127.04 -44.46
N GLN A 64 42.76 126.73 -43.30
CA GLN A 64 43.42 127.71 -42.42
C GLN A 64 44.93 127.88 -42.66
N ALA A 65 45.54 127.07 -43.52
CA ALA A 65 46.99 127.10 -43.72
C ALA A 65 47.44 128.17 -44.74
N GLU A 66 48.49 128.92 -44.40
CA GLU A 66 49.21 129.78 -45.34
C GLU A 66 49.85 128.96 -46.47
N PRO A 67 50.01 129.50 -47.70
CA PRO A 67 50.45 128.75 -48.88
C PRO A 67 51.81 128.04 -48.74
N GLU A 68 52.69 128.51 -47.85
CA GLU A 68 53.97 127.84 -47.55
C GLU A 68 53.81 126.60 -46.63
N GLN A 69 52.76 126.54 -45.80
CA GLN A 69 52.54 125.47 -44.81
C GLN A 69 51.64 124.34 -45.32
N LEU A 70 50.93 124.55 -46.44
CA LEU A 70 50.03 123.57 -47.05
C LEU A 70 50.74 122.24 -47.36
N ARG A 71 52.02 122.32 -47.77
CA ARG A 71 52.84 121.14 -48.07
C ARG A 71 53.11 120.29 -46.83
N THR A 72 53.21 120.92 -45.67
CA THR A 72 53.48 120.27 -44.37
C THR A 72 52.21 119.67 -43.76
N VAL A 73 51.05 120.30 -43.98
CA VAL A 73 49.74 119.77 -43.54
C VAL A 73 49.36 118.54 -44.35
N LEU A 74 49.53 118.59 -45.69
CA LEU A 74 49.23 117.47 -46.57
C LEU A 74 50.16 116.28 -46.32
N SER A 75 51.45 116.51 -46.07
CA SER A 75 52.38 115.42 -45.75
C SER A 75 52.07 114.74 -44.40
N LYS A 76 51.70 115.50 -43.36
CA LYS A 76 51.26 114.93 -42.06
C LYS A 76 50.01 114.07 -42.16
N ALA A 77 49.17 114.35 -43.14
CA ALA A 77 47.96 113.62 -43.43
C ALA A 77 48.14 112.41 -44.35
N GLY A 78 49.39 112.07 -44.70
CA GLY A 78 49.69 110.97 -45.58
C GLY A 78 49.42 111.27 -47.06
N TYR A 79 49.38 112.54 -47.46
CA TYR A 79 49.25 112.94 -48.86
C TYR A 79 50.54 113.59 -49.35
N GLU A 80 51.19 113.02 -50.36
CA GLU A 80 52.37 113.63 -50.99
C GLU A 80 51.94 114.54 -52.16
N LEU A 81 52.48 115.77 -52.15
CA LEU A 81 52.37 116.72 -53.26
C LEU A 81 53.56 116.55 -54.20
N ARG A 82 53.32 115.99 -55.39
CA ARG A 82 54.32 115.84 -56.45
C ARG A 82 53.87 116.67 -57.67
N GLY A 83 54.28 117.93 -57.72
CA GLY A 83 53.79 118.90 -58.70
C GLY A 83 52.33 119.30 -58.44
N ASN A 84 51.50 119.37 -59.50
CA ASN A 84 50.05 119.69 -59.41
C ASN A 84 49.15 118.48 -59.10
N ARG A 85 49.70 117.37 -58.59
CA ARG A 85 48.93 116.16 -58.24
C ARG A 85 49.16 115.79 -56.77
N VAL A 86 48.05 115.49 -56.09
CA VAL A 86 48.02 114.93 -54.73
C VAL A 86 47.86 113.42 -54.86
N SER A 87 48.80 112.65 -54.32
CA SER A 87 48.67 111.19 -54.19
C SER A 87 48.53 110.81 -52.73
N SER A 88 47.50 110.03 -52.39
CA SER A 88 47.31 109.48 -51.05
C SER A 88 48.25 108.30 -50.81
N GLN A 89 49.04 108.35 -49.75
CA GLN A 89 49.72 107.20 -49.17
C GLN A 89 48.67 106.37 -48.42
N HIS A 90 47.91 105.56 -49.15
CA HIS A 90 46.96 104.62 -48.53
C HIS A 90 47.75 103.54 -47.80
N GLN A 91 47.95 103.72 -46.50
CA GLN A 91 48.42 102.66 -45.63
C GLN A 91 47.28 101.64 -45.51
N GLN A 92 47.49 100.44 -46.08
CA GLN A 92 46.52 99.35 -46.02
C GLN A 92 46.30 98.96 -44.56
N THR A 93 45.25 99.48 -43.94
CA THR A 93 44.84 99.08 -42.59
C THR A 93 44.22 97.69 -42.67
N SER A 94 45.02 96.67 -42.31
CA SER A 94 44.53 95.31 -42.13
C SER A 94 43.43 95.30 -41.06
N ILE A 95 42.41 94.45 -41.22
CA ILE A 95 41.32 94.31 -40.24
C ILE A 95 41.85 94.05 -38.81
N PHE A 96 43.01 93.41 -38.68
CA PHE A 96 43.69 93.16 -37.40
C PHE A 96 44.18 94.41 -36.66
N THR A 97 44.48 95.52 -37.36
CA THR A 97 44.91 96.78 -36.71
C THR A 97 43.74 97.63 -36.24
N LEU A 98 42.50 97.25 -36.58
CA LEU A 98 41.29 97.97 -36.19
C LEU A 98 40.92 97.72 -34.72
N PHE A 99 41.36 96.60 -34.13
CA PHE A 99 40.93 96.16 -32.81
C PHE A 99 41.90 96.58 -31.69
N SER A 100 41.34 97.03 -30.57
CA SER A 100 42.08 97.31 -29.34
C SER A 100 42.40 96.02 -28.56
N GLY A 101 43.43 96.06 -27.71
CA GLY A 101 43.79 94.92 -26.85
C GLY A 101 42.64 94.43 -25.95
N LEU A 102 41.76 95.34 -25.52
CA LEU A 102 40.58 95.01 -24.71
C LEU A 102 39.55 94.19 -25.51
N GLN A 103 39.40 94.46 -26.81
CA GLN A 103 38.47 93.73 -27.67
C GLN A 103 38.98 92.32 -27.98
N TYR A 104 40.27 92.17 -28.25
CA TYR A 104 40.89 90.85 -28.35
C TYR A 104 40.71 90.04 -27.06
N ALA A 105 40.86 90.68 -25.89
CA ALA A 105 40.58 90.04 -24.60
C ALA A 105 39.11 89.64 -24.46
N SER A 106 38.15 90.46 -24.90
CA SER A 106 36.71 90.14 -24.84
C SER A 106 36.32 88.97 -25.76
N VAL A 107 36.84 88.93 -26.99
CA VAL A 107 36.61 87.83 -27.94
C VAL A 107 37.24 86.54 -27.41
N ALA A 108 38.46 86.62 -26.87
CA ALA A 108 39.14 85.48 -26.25
C ALA A 108 38.36 84.96 -25.02
N ALA A 109 37.83 85.86 -24.18
CA ALA A 109 37.03 85.49 -23.01
C ALA A 109 35.73 84.78 -23.41
N ILE A 110 35.02 85.28 -24.44
CA ILE A 110 33.79 84.67 -24.95
C ILE A 110 34.09 83.26 -25.50
N LEU A 111 35.12 83.11 -26.33
CA LEU A 111 35.53 81.81 -26.87
C LEU A 111 35.99 80.84 -25.77
N PHE A 112 36.68 81.34 -24.76
CA PHE A 112 37.13 80.53 -23.62
C PHE A 112 35.95 80.02 -22.79
N VAL A 113 34.98 80.87 -22.48
CA VAL A 113 33.76 80.46 -21.75
C VAL A 113 32.93 79.48 -22.57
N ALA A 114 32.75 79.72 -23.87
CA ALA A 114 32.05 78.80 -24.77
C ALA A 114 32.75 77.44 -24.86
N GLY A 115 34.09 77.43 -24.98
CA GLY A 115 34.89 76.21 -25.01
C GLY A 115 34.86 75.43 -23.70
N LEU A 116 34.89 76.13 -22.55
CA LEU A 116 34.73 75.51 -21.23
C LEU A 116 33.36 74.84 -21.10
N LEU A 117 32.27 75.56 -21.42
CA LEU A 117 30.93 74.99 -21.37
C LEU A 117 30.79 73.75 -22.27
N PHE A 118 31.32 73.83 -23.49
CA PHE A 118 31.34 72.69 -24.42
C PHE A 118 32.11 71.49 -23.84
N TYR A 119 33.32 71.74 -23.32
CA TYR A 119 34.15 70.71 -22.70
C TYR A 119 33.45 70.05 -21.49
N TYR A 120 32.77 70.83 -20.65
CA TYR A 120 32.06 70.30 -19.49
C TYR A 120 30.86 69.43 -19.89
N VAL A 121 30.04 69.87 -20.84
CA VAL A 121 28.90 69.08 -21.33
C VAL A 121 29.36 67.78 -22.00
N MET A 122 30.42 67.84 -22.82
CA MET A 122 31.02 66.64 -23.44
C MET A 122 31.60 65.67 -22.42
N THR A 123 32.31 66.17 -21.41
CA THR A 123 32.86 65.32 -20.35
C THR A 123 31.75 64.65 -19.52
N PHE A 124 30.66 65.37 -19.24
CA PHE A 124 29.49 64.82 -18.53
C PHE A 124 28.82 63.69 -19.32
N ILE A 125 28.51 63.92 -20.60
CA ILE A 125 27.87 62.91 -21.47
C ILE A 125 28.79 61.69 -21.64
N GLY A 126 30.07 61.90 -21.91
CA GLY A 126 31.04 60.81 -22.07
C GLY A 126 31.20 59.96 -20.81
N GLY A 127 31.26 60.58 -19.64
CA GLY A 127 31.33 59.88 -18.36
C GLY A 127 30.07 59.06 -18.05
N ALA A 128 28.88 59.64 -18.28
CA ALA A 128 27.61 58.94 -18.07
C ALA A 128 27.44 57.76 -19.04
N MET A 129 27.78 57.94 -20.31
CA MET A 129 27.75 56.86 -21.31
C MET A 129 28.74 55.75 -21.02
N TYR A 130 29.93 56.08 -20.53
CA TYR A 130 30.92 55.07 -20.13
C TYR A 130 30.43 54.21 -18.96
N GLN A 131 29.80 54.83 -17.95
CA GLN A 131 29.23 54.08 -16.82
C GLN A 131 28.07 53.18 -17.24
N ILE A 132 27.18 53.67 -18.10
CA ILE A 132 26.07 52.86 -18.65
C ILE A 132 26.61 51.72 -19.50
N HIS A 133 27.58 51.97 -20.37
CA HIS A 133 28.22 50.94 -21.20
C HIS A 133 28.86 49.85 -20.34
N ASN A 134 29.67 50.24 -19.35
CA ASN A 134 30.31 49.28 -18.46
C ASN A 134 29.30 48.49 -17.64
N ALA A 135 28.23 49.12 -17.14
CA ALA A 135 27.19 48.42 -16.41
C ALA A 135 26.43 47.42 -17.29
N LEU A 136 26.15 47.77 -18.55
CA LEU A 136 25.55 46.85 -19.53
C LEU A 136 26.50 45.72 -19.94
N ASP A 137 27.79 45.99 -20.11
CA ASP A 137 28.80 44.97 -20.43
C ASP A 137 28.98 43.99 -19.27
N LEU A 138 29.00 44.48 -18.02
CA LEU A 138 29.01 43.64 -16.82
C LEU A 138 27.72 42.81 -16.71
N LEU A 139 26.55 43.43 -16.91
CA LEU A 139 25.27 42.73 -16.92
C LEU A 139 25.20 41.65 -18.01
N ALA A 140 25.70 41.94 -19.22
CA ALA A 140 25.76 40.99 -20.33
C ALA A 140 26.72 39.82 -20.08
N LYS A 141 27.77 40.04 -19.26
CA LYS A 141 28.69 39.00 -18.79
C LYS A 141 28.15 38.23 -17.58
N GLY A 142 26.96 38.57 -17.08
CA GLY A 142 26.33 37.89 -15.97
C GLY A 142 26.68 38.46 -14.58
N ASP A 143 27.29 39.64 -14.48
CA ASP A 143 27.47 40.33 -13.20
C ASP A 143 26.20 41.09 -12.81
N LEU A 144 25.43 40.45 -11.94
CA LEU A 144 24.16 40.95 -11.40
C LEU A 144 24.36 41.67 -10.06
N THR A 145 25.59 41.86 -9.58
CA THR A 145 25.88 42.56 -8.30
C THR A 145 26.05 44.06 -8.48
N ASN A 146 26.46 44.50 -9.67
CA ASN A 146 26.75 45.90 -9.94
C ASN A 146 25.45 46.73 -9.97
N ARG A 147 25.45 47.87 -9.26
CA ARG A 147 24.31 48.79 -9.19
C ARG A 147 24.78 50.21 -9.44
N LEU A 148 24.15 50.88 -10.39
CA LEU A 148 24.45 52.26 -10.77
C LEU A 148 24.00 53.24 -9.69
N ASN A 149 22.89 52.97 -8.98
CA ASN A 149 22.40 53.76 -7.84
C ASN A 149 22.19 55.26 -8.16
N TYR A 150 21.63 55.55 -9.33
CA TYR A 150 21.29 56.91 -9.74
C TYR A 150 20.01 57.37 -9.05
N PHE A 151 19.97 58.64 -8.63
CA PHE A 151 18.74 59.25 -8.11
C PHE A 151 17.83 59.67 -9.26
N PRO A 152 16.49 59.67 -9.10
CA PRO A 152 15.57 60.11 -10.14
C PRO A 152 15.69 61.61 -10.37
N VAL A 153 16.25 62.00 -11.52
CA VAL A 153 16.37 63.40 -11.94
C VAL A 153 15.82 63.53 -13.37
N ARG A 154 15.63 64.76 -13.85
CA ARG A 154 15.07 65.08 -15.19
C ARG A 154 15.94 64.64 -16.38
N ASP A 155 17.09 64.03 -16.13
CA ASP A 155 18.07 63.60 -17.11
C ASP A 155 17.83 62.15 -17.57
N GLU A 156 17.99 61.90 -18.87
CA GLU A 156 17.72 60.61 -19.51
C GLU A 156 18.70 59.52 -19.02
N PHE A 157 19.94 59.89 -18.67
CA PHE A 157 20.92 58.94 -18.14
C PHE A 157 20.51 58.37 -16.77
N SER A 158 19.88 59.18 -15.92
CA SER A 158 19.29 58.71 -14.65
C SER A 158 18.18 57.70 -14.89
N SER A 159 17.28 57.97 -15.83
CA SER A 159 16.21 57.03 -16.19
C SER A 159 16.77 55.69 -16.72
N ILE A 160 17.78 55.72 -17.58
CA ILE A 160 18.42 54.51 -18.12
C ILE A 160 19.11 53.72 -17.00
N ALA A 161 19.86 54.41 -16.13
CA ALA A 161 20.54 53.76 -15.01
C ALA A 161 19.56 53.05 -14.05
N ILE A 162 18.44 53.69 -13.73
CA ILE A 162 17.38 53.07 -12.90
C ILE A 162 16.74 51.87 -13.61
N ILE A 163 16.55 51.91 -14.92
CA ILE A 163 16.04 50.77 -15.70
C ILE A 163 17.05 49.61 -15.69
N ILE A 164 18.34 49.89 -15.85
CA ILE A 164 19.41 48.87 -15.77
C ILE A 164 19.42 48.21 -14.39
N ASP A 165 19.36 49.00 -13.30
CA ASP A 165 19.30 48.46 -11.94
C ASP A 165 18.05 47.57 -11.74
N LYS A 166 16.89 47.94 -12.31
CA LYS A 166 15.67 47.11 -12.27
C LYS A 166 15.80 45.81 -13.05
N VAL A 167 16.47 45.82 -14.21
CA VAL A 167 16.72 44.61 -14.99
C VAL A 167 17.69 43.70 -14.23
N ALA A 168 18.80 44.24 -13.73
CA ALA A 168 19.77 43.50 -12.93
C ALA A 168 19.12 42.89 -11.68
N GLU A 169 18.24 43.62 -10.99
CA GLU A 169 17.49 43.10 -9.84
C GLU A 169 16.53 41.97 -10.21
N ARG A 170 15.79 42.11 -11.32
CA ARG A 170 14.89 41.07 -11.80
C ARG A 170 15.65 39.81 -12.21
N GLU A 171 16.76 39.94 -12.92
CA GLU A 171 17.62 38.81 -13.29
C GLU A 171 18.23 38.15 -12.04
N HIS A 172 18.72 38.94 -11.08
CA HIS A 172 19.23 38.43 -9.80
C HIS A 172 18.16 37.61 -9.06
N GLN A 173 16.93 38.12 -8.98
CA GLN A 173 15.81 37.40 -8.38
C GLN A 173 15.47 36.11 -9.15
N LEU A 174 15.46 36.14 -10.49
CA LEU A 174 15.22 34.95 -11.31
C LEU A 174 16.29 33.86 -11.09
N VAL A 175 17.57 34.23 -11.02
CA VAL A 175 18.65 33.28 -10.74
C VAL A 175 18.55 32.73 -9.32
N SER A 176 18.23 33.58 -8.34
CA SER A 176 18.01 33.16 -6.96
C SER A 176 16.86 32.16 -6.83
N GLU A 177 15.71 32.45 -7.45
CA GLU A 177 14.53 31.57 -7.48
C GLU A 177 14.84 30.26 -8.23
N THR A 178 15.60 30.32 -9.33
CA THR A 178 16.05 29.14 -10.09
C THR A 178 16.95 28.24 -9.24
N ASN A 179 17.93 28.81 -8.54
CA ASN A 179 18.82 28.06 -7.66
C ASN A 179 18.05 27.43 -6.48
N ALA A 180 17.10 28.17 -5.89
CA ALA A 180 16.23 27.62 -4.84
C ALA A 180 15.36 26.46 -5.37
N SER A 181 14.81 26.59 -6.58
CA SER A 181 14.04 25.53 -7.24
C SER A 181 14.92 24.31 -7.55
N ASN A 182 16.15 24.50 -8.03
CA ASN A 182 17.10 23.41 -8.29
C ASN A 182 17.44 22.64 -7.01
N ALA A 183 17.71 23.35 -5.91
CA ALA A 183 17.96 22.72 -4.61
C ALA A 183 16.74 21.90 -4.13
N MET A 184 15.52 22.40 -4.33
CA MET A 184 14.30 21.67 -3.98
C MET A 184 14.11 20.42 -4.85
N VAL A 185 14.34 20.51 -6.17
CA VAL A 185 14.27 19.34 -7.07
C VAL A 185 15.30 18.29 -6.67
N LYS A 186 16.51 18.70 -6.30
CA LYS A 186 17.56 17.79 -5.83
C LYS A 186 17.17 17.05 -4.56
N ASP A 187 16.60 17.76 -3.59
CA ASP A 187 16.10 17.14 -2.35
C ASP A 187 14.96 16.15 -2.63
N LEU A 188 14.00 16.53 -3.49
CA LEU A 188 12.94 15.63 -3.96
C LEU A 188 13.50 14.38 -4.66
N CYS A 189 14.51 14.53 -5.52
CA CYS A 189 15.18 13.39 -6.16
C CYS A 189 15.83 12.46 -5.12
N HIS A 190 16.47 13.00 -4.07
CA HIS A 190 17.03 12.20 -2.98
C HIS A 190 15.95 11.44 -2.21
N GLN A 191 14.83 12.08 -1.88
CA GLN A 191 13.70 11.45 -1.20
C GLN A 191 13.05 10.37 -2.07
N LEU A 192 12.89 10.62 -3.38
CA LEU A 192 12.39 9.65 -4.34
C LEU A 192 13.34 8.45 -4.46
N ASN A 193 14.65 8.67 -4.48
CA ASN A 193 15.63 7.57 -4.54
C ASN A 193 15.56 6.69 -3.28
N GLN A 194 15.46 7.28 -2.10
CA GLN A 194 15.24 6.54 -0.84
C GLN A 194 13.94 5.74 -0.87
N THR A 195 12.86 6.34 -1.37
CA THR A 195 11.56 5.67 -1.51
C THR A 195 11.63 4.51 -2.50
N SER A 196 12.37 4.69 -3.60
CA SER A 196 12.63 3.67 -4.63
C SER A 196 13.39 2.47 -4.05
N GLU A 197 14.47 2.73 -3.30
CA GLU A 197 15.25 1.70 -2.61
C GLU A 197 14.41 0.91 -1.60
N GLN A 198 13.57 1.60 -0.81
CA GLN A 198 12.63 0.98 0.11
C GLN A 198 11.60 0.11 -0.62
N CYS A 199 11.03 0.63 -1.72
CA CYS A 199 10.05 -0.09 -2.53
C CYS A 199 10.67 -1.35 -3.16
N ASN A 200 11.91 -1.27 -3.63
CA ASN A 200 12.66 -2.42 -4.14
C ASN A 200 12.84 -3.49 -3.05
N SER A 201 13.28 -3.09 -1.85
CA SER A 201 13.45 -4.01 -0.72
C SER A 201 12.15 -4.69 -0.31
N LEU A 202 11.05 -3.92 -0.25
CA LEU A 202 9.72 -4.45 0.02
C LEU A 202 9.23 -5.40 -1.06
N SER A 203 9.52 -5.10 -2.34
CA SER A 203 9.15 -5.96 -3.47
C SER A 203 9.85 -7.32 -3.40
N VAL A 204 11.15 -7.34 -3.05
CA VAL A 204 11.89 -8.59 -2.83
C VAL A 204 11.28 -9.40 -1.68
N GLN A 205 10.99 -8.76 -0.54
CA GLN A 205 10.34 -9.45 0.59
C GLN A 205 8.94 -9.96 0.24
N GLN A 206 8.19 -9.21 -0.57
CA GLN A 206 6.87 -9.61 -1.03
C GLN A 206 6.96 -10.83 -1.94
N GLN A 207 7.97 -10.89 -2.83
CA GLN A 207 8.25 -12.05 -3.69
C GLN A 207 8.45 -13.32 -2.85
N ASP A 208 9.31 -13.27 -1.83
CA ASP A 208 9.58 -14.41 -0.94
C ASP A 208 8.32 -14.88 -0.18
N ARG A 209 7.49 -13.92 0.24
CA ARG A 209 6.20 -14.21 0.91
C ARG A 209 5.20 -14.86 -0.03
N VAL A 210 5.13 -14.39 -1.27
CA VAL A 210 4.26 -14.95 -2.31
C VAL A 210 4.68 -16.38 -2.66
N ASP A 211 5.99 -16.64 -2.78
CA ASP A 211 6.49 -18.00 -3.04
C ASP A 211 6.21 -18.95 -1.87
N SER A 212 6.38 -18.47 -0.63
CA SER A 212 6.00 -19.23 0.58
C SER A 212 4.50 -19.51 0.64
N LEU A 213 3.68 -18.52 0.28
CA LEU A 213 2.23 -18.66 0.22
C LEU A 213 1.80 -19.68 -0.84
N ALA A 214 2.40 -19.63 -2.03
CA ALA A 214 2.15 -20.61 -3.08
C ALA A 214 2.44 -22.04 -2.61
N SER A 215 3.58 -22.26 -1.94
CA SER A 215 3.91 -23.57 -1.38
C SER A 215 2.92 -24.03 -0.30
N ALA A 216 2.48 -23.11 0.58
CA ALA A 216 1.48 -23.41 1.60
C ALA A 216 0.12 -23.78 0.97
N ILE A 217 -0.27 -23.13 -0.12
CA ILE A 217 -1.50 -23.44 -0.85
C ILE A 217 -1.41 -24.82 -1.51
N GLU A 218 -0.28 -25.18 -2.12
CA GLU A 218 -0.08 -26.53 -2.66
C GLU A 218 -0.22 -27.59 -1.56
N GLN A 219 0.39 -27.38 -0.40
CA GLN A 219 0.24 -28.28 0.75
C GLN A 219 -1.21 -28.33 1.26
N MET A 220 -1.92 -27.21 1.24
CA MET A 220 -3.34 -27.14 1.62
C MET A 220 -4.20 -27.96 0.65
N VAL A 221 -3.98 -27.85 -0.66
CA VAL A 221 -4.69 -28.64 -1.70
C VAL A 221 -4.46 -30.14 -1.50
N VAL A 222 -3.23 -30.56 -1.21
CA VAL A 222 -2.91 -31.96 -0.90
C VAL A 222 -3.66 -32.41 0.36
N THR A 223 -3.67 -31.59 1.41
CA THR A 223 -4.36 -31.90 2.67
C THR A 223 -5.86 -32.03 2.46
N ILE A 224 -6.48 -31.12 1.72
CA ILE A 224 -7.91 -31.17 1.39
C ILE A 224 -8.26 -32.47 0.63
N ARG A 225 -7.43 -32.86 -0.35
CA ARG A 225 -7.61 -34.14 -1.07
C ARG A 225 -7.52 -35.34 -0.14
N ASN A 226 -6.57 -35.34 0.79
CA ASN A 226 -6.44 -36.41 1.78
C ASN A 226 -7.64 -36.47 2.73
N VAL A 227 -8.19 -35.32 3.15
CA VAL A 227 -9.40 -35.29 3.99
C VAL A 227 -10.61 -35.82 3.21
N ALA A 228 -10.77 -35.44 1.94
CA ALA A 228 -11.84 -35.95 1.08
C ALA A 228 -11.73 -37.47 0.87
N ALA A 229 -10.52 -37.98 0.61
CA ALA A 229 -10.26 -39.42 0.50
C ALA A 229 -10.59 -40.15 1.80
N ASN A 230 -10.10 -39.66 2.94
CA ASN A 230 -10.40 -40.23 4.25
C ASN A 230 -11.90 -40.21 4.56
N ALA A 231 -12.62 -39.16 4.17
CA ALA A 231 -14.08 -39.10 4.30
C ALA A 231 -14.75 -40.20 3.47
N SER A 232 -14.34 -40.38 2.21
CA SER A 232 -14.84 -41.47 1.35
C SER A 232 -14.59 -42.85 1.96
N ASP A 233 -13.37 -43.12 2.42
CA ASP A 233 -12.99 -44.39 3.05
C ASP A 233 -13.80 -44.64 4.34
N THR A 234 -13.99 -43.59 5.15
CA THR A 234 -14.80 -43.69 6.38
C THR A 234 -16.27 -43.93 6.05
N ALA A 235 -16.81 -43.34 4.98
CA ALA A 235 -18.18 -43.58 4.53
C ALA A 235 -18.38 -45.05 4.14
N GLU A 236 -17.41 -45.65 3.42
CA GLU A 236 -17.44 -47.07 3.07
C GLU A 236 -17.44 -47.96 4.31
N GLN A 237 -16.52 -47.71 5.26
CA GLN A 237 -16.43 -48.45 6.52
C GLN A 237 -17.72 -48.33 7.36
N THR A 238 -18.31 -47.14 7.37
CA THR A 238 -19.59 -46.87 8.06
C THR A 238 -20.73 -47.65 7.39
N GLY A 239 -20.75 -47.73 6.06
CA GLY A 239 -21.69 -48.57 5.31
C GLY A 239 -21.54 -50.06 5.63
N GLN A 240 -20.31 -50.56 5.72
CA GLN A 240 -20.04 -51.95 6.15
C GLN A 240 -20.49 -52.21 7.59
N ALA A 241 -20.30 -51.24 8.50
CA ALA A 241 -20.77 -51.34 9.88
C ALA A 241 -22.30 -51.38 10.00
N ASN A 242 -23.01 -50.58 9.18
CA ASN A 242 -24.48 -50.62 9.08
C ASN A 242 -24.97 -51.99 8.58
N GLN A 243 -24.33 -52.55 7.56
CA GLN A 243 -24.65 -53.89 7.08
C GLN A 243 -24.44 -54.94 8.18
N ALA A 244 -23.32 -54.89 8.89
CA ALA A 244 -23.01 -55.82 9.97
C ALA A 244 -23.98 -55.71 11.16
N THR A 245 -24.43 -54.50 11.50
CA THR A 245 -25.45 -54.29 12.55
C THR A 245 -26.82 -54.80 12.11
N SER A 246 -27.22 -54.56 10.86
CA SER A 246 -28.47 -55.11 10.31
C SER A 246 -28.47 -56.65 10.34
N GLU A 247 -27.37 -57.28 9.95
CA GLU A 247 -27.22 -58.75 10.03
C GLU A 247 -27.21 -59.24 11.48
N GLY A 248 -26.60 -58.49 12.39
CA GLY A 248 -26.60 -58.77 13.82
C GLY A 248 -28.02 -58.74 14.40
N GLN A 249 -28.82 -57.76 14.03
CA GLN A 249 -30.21 -57.61 14.48
C GLN A 249 -31.07 -58.80 14.02
N GLN A 250 -30.93 -59.22 12.76
CA GLN A 250 -31.62 -60.41 12.23
C GLN A 250 -31.21 -61.68 12.99
N LYS A 251 -29.93 -61.85 13.33
CA LYS A 251 -29.47 -63.02 14.12
C LYS A 251 -30.02 -63.02 15.55
N VAL A 252 -30.15 -61.85 16.17
CA VAL A 252 -30.77 -61.72 17.49
C VAL A 252 -32.25 -62.10 17.43
N GLU A 253 -33.00 -61.62 16.43
CA GLU A 253 -34.40 -62.00 16.23
C GLU A 253 -34.58 -63.52 16.07
N LEU A 254 -33.76 -64.15 15.21
CA LEU A 254 -33.76 -65.61 15.05
C LEU A 254 -33.40 -66.35 16.34
N THR A 255 -32.52 -65.78 17.17
CA THR A 255 -32.14 -66.38 18.46
C THR A 255 -33.28 -66.29 19.47
N VAL A 256 -34.00 -65.16 19.51
CA VAL A 256 -35.20 -65.01 20.37
C VAL A 256 -36.29 -65.99 19.95
N GLU A 257 -36.53 -66.15 18.64
CA GLU A 257 -37.49 -67.13 18.12
C GLU A 257 -37.10 -68.57 18.50
N ALA A 258 -35.81 -68.92 18.41
CA ALA A 258 -35.30 -70.23 18.83
C ALA A 258 -35.47 -70.47 20.35
N ILE A 259 -35.27 -69.44 21.17
CA ILE A 259 -35.52 -69.51 22.63
C ILE A 259 -37.01 -69.71 22.91
N ASP A 260 -37.90 -69.02 22.19
CA ASP A 260 -39.35 -69.17 22.36
C ASP A 260 -39.82 -70.59 21.98
N HIS A 261 -39.26 -71.15 20.89
CA HIS A 261 -39.49 -72.55 20.54
C HIS A 261 -38.98 -73.52 21.62
N LEU A 262 -37.76 -73.32 22.13
CA LEU A 262 -37.19 -74.12 23.20
C LEU A 262 -38.05 -74.06 24.47
N MET A 263 -38.55 -72.89 24.83
CA MET A 263 -39.44 -72.73 25.98
C MET A 263 -40.76 -73.49 25.80
N GLY A 264 -41.32 -73.51 24.60
CA GLY A 264 -42.47 -74.36 24.27
C GLY A 264 -42.18 -75.85 24.43
N ASP A 265 -40.99 -76.32 24.05
CA ASP A 265 -40.56 -77.71 24.22
C ASP A 265 -40.39 -78.07 25.71
N VAL A 266 -39.81 -77.18 26.50
CA VAL A 266 -39.63 -77.35 27.94
C VAL A 266 -40.99 -77.38 28.66
N GLN A 267 -41.95 -76.54 28.28
CA GLN A 267 -43.32 -76.61 28.82
C GLN A 267 -44.02 -77.94 28.50
N ARG A 268 -43.82 -78.49 27.29
CA ARG A 268 -44.34 -79.82 26.95
C ARG A 268 -43.69 -80.92 27.79
N ALA A 269 -42.39 -80.81 28.06
CA ALA A 269 -41.68 -81.73 28.95
C ALA A 269 -42.20 -81.63 30.40
N GLU A 270 -42.46 -80.42 30.90
CA GLU A 270 -43.07 -80.17 32.21
C GLU A 270 -44.40 -80.93 32.36
N GLN A 271 -45.30 -80.77 31.38
CA GLN A 271 -46.60 -81.46 31.36
C GLN A 271 -46.45 -82.99 31.37
N ALA A 272 -45.49 -83.52 30.61
CA ALA A 272 -45.21 -84.95 30.59
C ALA A 272 -44.70 -85.47 31.95
N VAL A 273 -43.84 -84.72 32.63
CA VAL A 273 -43.35 -85.03 33.98
C VAL A 273 -44.47 -85.00 35.00
N THR A 274 -45.32 -83.97 34.99
CA THR A 274 -46.50 -83.89 35.88
C THR A 274 -47.45 -85.07 35.65
N GLN A 275 -47.64 -85.48 34.39
CA GLN A 275 -48.47 -86.64 34.07
C GLN A 275 -47.83 -87.96 34.53
N LEU A 276 -46.51 -88.10 34.42
CA LEU A 276 -45.77 -89.26 34.93
C LEU A 276 -45.87 -89.36 36.45
N GLU A 277 -45.69 -88.24 37.17
CA GLU A 277 -45.83 -88.16 38.62
C GLU A 277 -47.20 -88.67 39.07
N LYS A 278 -48.28 -88.15 38.45
CA LYS A 278 -49.66 -88.57 38.74
C LYS A 278 -49.87 -90.07 38.47
N ARG A 279 -49.43 -90.57 37.31
CA ARG A 279 -49.58 -92.00 36.96
C ARG A 279 -48.82 -92.90 37.93
N THR A 280 -47.63 -92.48 38.36
CA THR A 280 -46.79 -93.24 39.29
C THR A 280 -47.42 -93.27 40.68
N GLN A 281 -48.06 -92.18 41.11
CA GLN A 281 -48.84 -92.13 42.35
C GLN A 281 -50.08 -93.06 42.30
N ASP A 282 -50.81 -93.05 41.18
CA ASP A 282 -51.95 -93.95 40.96
C ASP A 282 -51.54 -95.43 41.01
N ILE A 283 -50.41 -95.79 40.37
CA ILE A 283 -49.87 -97.15 40.40
C ILE A 283 -49.44 -97.54 41.82
N GLY A 284 -48.77 -96.65 42.55
CA GLY A 284 -48.39 -96.89 43.95
C GLY A 284 -49.58 -97.22 44.86
N ALA A 285 -50.73 -96.54 44.67
CA ALA A 285 -51.95 -96.85 45.41
C ALA A 285 -52.50 -98.25 45.09
N VAL A 286 -52.46 -98.66 43.82
CA VAL A 286 -52.86 -100.01 43.40
C VAL A 286 -51.92 -101.06 43.98
N VAL A 287 -50.61 -100.85 43.92
CA VAL A 287 -49.60 -101.79 44.46
C VAL A 287 -49.75 -101.96 45.97
N THR A 288 -50.01 -100.87 46.70
CA THR A 288 -50.31 -100.91 48.14
C THR A 288 -51.56 -101.77 48.42
N THR A 289 -52.59 -101.65 47.59
CA THR A 289 -53.81 -102.46 47.68
C THR A 289 -53.50 -103.94 47.42
N ILE A 290 -52.73 -104.28 46.38
CA ILE A 290 -52.35 -105.66 46.06
C ILE A 290 -51.50 -106.28 47.18
N ASN A 291 -50.60 -105.51 47.78
CA ASN A 291 -49.82 -105.95 48.94
C ASN A 291 -50.74 -106.30 50.11
N SER A 292 -51.72 -105.43 50.42
CA SER A 292 -52.71 -105.69 51.47
C SER A 292 -53.52 -106.97 51.21
N ILE A 293 -53.93 -107.21 49.96
CA ILE A 293 -54.64 -108.43 49.54
C ILE A 293 -53.74 -109.65 49.68
N SER A 294 -52.46 -109.54 49.28
CA SER A 294 -51.48 -110.65 49.37
C SER A 294 -51.21 -111.03 50.83
N VAL A 295 -51.07 -110.04 51.72
CA VAL A 295 -50.96 -110.26 53.18
C VAL A 295 -52.20 -110.93 53.73
N GLN A 296 -53.39 -110.44 53.37
CA GLN A 296 -54.65 -111.03 53.82
C GLN A 296 -54.83 -112.46 53.29
N THR A 297 -54.45 -112.72 52.04
CA THR A 297 -54.49 -114.05 51.42
C THR A 297 -53.51 -115.00 52.08
N ASN A 298 -52.31 -114.54 52.42
CA ASN A 298 -51.31 -115.30 53.16
C ASN A 298 -51.82 -115.69 54.57
N LEU A 299 -52.49 -114.77 55.27
CA LEU A 299 -53.13 -115.03 56.57
C LEU A 299 -54.32 -116.01 56.46
N LEU A 300 -55.17 -115.84 55.44
CA LEU A 300 -56.28 -116.77 55.16
C LEU A 300 -55.76 -118.18 54.85
N ALA A 301 -54.72 -118.28 54.03
CA ALA A 301 -54.08 -119.55 53.68
C ALA A 301 -53.42 -120.21 54.90
N LEU A 302 -52.78 -119.44 55.77
CA LEU A 302 -52.26 -119.92 57.06
C LEU A 302 -53.38 -120.51 57.93
N ASN A 303 -54.50 -119.79 58.08
CA ASN A 303 -55.64 -120.27 58.86
C ASN A 303 -56.23 -121.56 58.26
N ALA A 304 -56.30 -121.65 56.92
CA ALA A 304 -56.75 -122.85 56.22
C ALA A 304 -55.79 -124.04 56.41
N ALA A 305 -54.47 -123.80 56.38
CA ALA A 305 -53.46 -124.84 56.62
C ALA A 305 -53.52 -125.37 58.07
N ILE A 306 -53.75 -124.48 59.05
CA ILE A 306 -53.96 -124.86 60.46
C ILE A 306 -55.21 -125.74 60.60
N GLU A 307 -56.33 -125.35 60.00
CA GLU A 307 -57.58 -126.12 60.10
C GLU A 307 -57.50 -127.46 59.34
N ALA A 308 -56.79 -127.50 58.21
CA ALA A 308 -56.51 -128.72 57.47
C ALA A 308 -55.63 -129.70 58.25
N ALA A 309 -54.62 -129.21 58.98
CA ALA A 309 -53.82 -130.02 59.90
C ALA A 309 -54.67 -130.55 61.08
N ARG A 310 -55.65 -129.77 61.54
CA ARG A 310 -56.59 -130.14 62.61
C ARG A 310 -57.56 -131.26 62.19
N ALA A 311 -57.91 -131.34 60.91
CA ALA A 311 -58.77 -132.38 60.33
C ALA A 311 -58.08 -133.74 60.09
N GLY A 312 -56.76 -133.85 60.34
CA GLY A 312 -56.00 -135.11 60.23
C GLY A 312 -55.92 -135.64 58.79
N GLU A 313 -56.07 -136.96 58.60
CA GLU A 313 -55.94 -137.60 57.27
C GLU A 313 -56.99 -137.11 56.25
N GLN A 314 -58.17 -136.66 56.70
CA GLN A 314 -59.22 -136.12 55.81
C GLN A 314 -58.86 -134.72 55.26
N GLY A 315 -57.92 -134.01 55.91
CA GLY A 315 -57.51 -132.65 55.54
C GLY A 315 -56.29 -132.57 54.64
N ARG A 316 -55.61 -133.68 54.30
CA ARG A 316 -54.33 -133.68 53.56
C ARG A 316 -54.42 -132.97 52.20
N GLY A 317 -55.49 -133.19 51.44
CA GLY A 317 -55.67 -132.51 50.15
C GLY A 317 -55.84 -130.99 50.29
N PHE A 318 -56.55 -130.55 51.33
CA PHE A 318 -56.74 -129.12 51.64
C PHE A 318 -55.47 -128.47 52.17
N ALA A 319 -54.66 -129.19 52.97
CA ALA A 319 -53.38 -128.68 53.48
C ALA A 319 -52.40 -128.36 52.34
N VAL A 320 -52.31 -129.23 51.33
CA VAL A 320 -51.45 -129.00 50.15
C VAL A 320 -51.90 -127.76 49.37
N VAL A 321 -53.21 -127.58 49.17
CA VAL A 321 -53.74 -126.38 48.49
C VAL A 321 -53.50 -125.12 49.32
N ALA A 322 -53.68 -125.18 50.64
CA ALA A 322 -53.44 -124.06 51.54
C ALA A 322 -51.96 -123.63 51.55
N ASP A 323 -51.01 -124.57 51.57
CA ASP A 323 -49.59 -124.28 51.49
C ASP A 323 -49.19 -123.71 50.12
N GLU A 324 -49.79 -124.19 49.02
CA GLU A 324 -49.56 -123.63 47.68
C GLU A 324 -50.11 -122.19 47.56
N VAL A 325 -51.31 -121.93 48.10
CA VAL A 325 -51.88 -120.56 48.15
C VAL A 325 -51.02 -119.66 49.04
N ARG A 326 -50.48 -120.16 50.16
CA ARG A 326 -49.58 -119.42 51.05
C ARG A 326 -48.27 -119.05 50.35
N SER A 327 -47.67 -120.02 49.65
CA SER A 327 -46.48 -119.81 48.82
C SER A 327 -46.73 -118.77 47.72
N LEU A 328 -47.87 -118.87 47.02
CA LEU A 328 -48.26 -117.94 45.97
C LEU A 328 -48.50 -116.52 46.52
N ALA A 329 -49.18 -116.39 47.66
CA ALA A 329 -49.40 -115.12 48.34
C ALA A 329 -48.08 -114.49 48.82
N GLY A 330 -47.15 -115.29 49.33
CA GLY A 330 -45.80 -114.84 49.68
C GLY A 330 -44.99 -114.35 48.46
N ARG A 331 -45.06 -115.06 47.34
CA ARG A 331 -44.43 -114.62 46.07
C ARG A 331 -45.07 -113.34 45.52
N ALA A 332 -46.41 -113.23 45.60
CA ALA A 332 -47.13 -112.03 45.20
C ALA A 332 -46.75 -110.83 46.09
N GLN A 333 -46.66 -111.03 47.40
CA GLN A 333 -46.22 -110.01 48.34
C GLN A 333 -44.79 -109.53 48.03
N GLN A 334 -43.85 -110.46 47.81
CA GLN A 334 -42.47 -110.12 47.45
C GLN A 334 -42.41 -109.29 46.15
N ALA A 335 -43.16 -109.70 45.12
CA ALA A 335 -43.26 -108.94 43.87
C ALA A 335 -43.86 -107.54 44.08
N THR A 336 -44.86 -107.38 44.97
CA THR A 336 -45.40 -106.05 45.29
C THR A 336 -44.40 -105.14 46.00
N VAL A 337 -43.53 -105.68 46.85
CA VAL A 337 -42.46 -104.91 47.51
C VAL A 337 -41.43 -104.43 46.48
N GLU A 338 -41.04 -105.30 45.54
CA GLU A 338 -40.13 -104.93 44.45
C GLU A 338 -40.74 -103.86 43.54
N ILE A 339 -42.03 -103.98 43.18
CA ILE A 339 -42.73 -102.95 42.40
C ILE A 339 -42.84 -101.65 43.19
N GLN A 340 -43.13 -101.70 44.49
CA GLN A 340 -43.19 -100.51 45.34
C GLN A 340 -41.86 -99.75 45.33
N SER A 341 -40.73 -100.46 45.44
CA SER A 341 -39.40 -99.84 45.35
C SER A 341 -39.15 -99.19 43.99
N MET A 342 -39.56 -99.82 42.88
CA MET A 342 -39.45 -99.22 41.54
C MET A 342 -40.32 -97.96 41.39
N ILE A 343 -41.51 -97.96 42.01
CA ILE A 343 -42.41 -96.80 42.02
C ILE A 343 -41.81 -95.64 42.83
N GLU A 344 -41.20 -95.91 43.98
CA GLU A 344 -40.51 -94.89 44.78
C GLU A 344 -39.31 -94.28 44.02
N GLU A 345 -38.53 -95.10 43.32
CA GLU A 345 -37.44 -94.64 42.46
C GLU A 345 -37.95 -93.77 41.29
N LEU A 346 -39.06 -94.18 40.64
CA LEU A 346 -39.71 -93.39 39.59
C LEU A 346 -40.23 -92.04 40.11
N GLN A 347 -40.83 -92.01 41.31
CA GLN A 347 -41.29 -90.76 41.93
C GLN A 347 -40.11 -89.82 42.24
N SER A 348 -39.05 -90.34 42.84
CA SER A 348 -37.83 -89.57 43.12
C SER A 348 -37.21 -88.99 41.85
N THR A 349 -37.11 -89.80 40.80
CA THR A 349 -36.57 -89.38 39.49
C THR A 349 -37.46 -88.31 38.85
N SER A 350 -38.79 -88.47 38.92
CA SER A 350 -39.76 -87.50 38.39
C SER A 350 -39.66 -86.15 39.10
N LEU A 351 -39.48 -86.13 40.43
CA LEU A 351 -39.26 -84.91 41.21
C LEU A 351 -37.95 -84.21 40.81
N GLY A 352 -36.87 -84.98 40.62
CA GLY A 352 -35.61 -84.45 40.10
C GLY A 352 -35.78 -83.81 38.73
N LEU A 353 -36.49 -84.48 37.81
CA LEU A 353 -36.75 -83.98 36.47
C LEU A 353 -37.59 -82.70 36.48
N SER A 354 -38.60 -82.62 37.36
CA SER A 354 -39.42 -81.41 37.56
C SER A 354 -38.58 -80.21 37.99
N SER A 355 -37.63 -80.40 38.91
CA SER A 355 -36.70 -79.35 39.32
C SER A 355 -35.83 -78.87 38.15
N THR A 356 -35.29 -79.80 37.35
CA THR A 356 -34.47 -79.46 36.18
C THR A 356 -35.28 -78.68 35.14
N VAL A 357 -36.51 -79.10 34.86
CA VAL A 357 -37.40 -78.41 33.92
C VAL A 357 -37.70 -76.98 34.38
N LYS A 358 -37.99 -76.78 35.67
CA LYS A 358 -38.23 -75.45 36.23
C LYS A 358 -36.99 -74.55 36.13
N GLU A 359 -35.81 -75.09 36.38
CA GLU A 359 -34.55 -74.37 36.17
C GLU A 359 -34.33 -74.01 34.69
N SER A 360 -34.64 -74.93 33.77
CA SER A 360 -34.56 -74.66 32.32
C SER A 360 -35.49 -73.54 31.88
N VAL A 361 -36.72 -73.45 32.40
CA VAL A 361 -37.64 -72.33 32.14
C VAL A 361 -37.02 -71.00 32.58
N GLN A 362 -36.52 -70.93 33.83
CA GLN A 362 -35.90 -69.71 34.36
C GLN A 362 -34.68 -69.27 33.53
N ARG A 363 -33.84 -70.22 33.09
CA ARG A 363 -32.69 -69.94 32.22
C ARG A 363 -33.11 -69.48 30.84
N GLY A 364 -34.23 -70.00 30.31
CA GLY A 364 -34.83 -69.57 29.05
C GLY A 364 -35.29 -68.10 29.11
N GLU A 365 -36.05 -67.74 30.14
CA GLU A 365 -36.52 -66.36 30.37
C GLU A 365 -35.34 -65.39 30.52
N THR A 366 -34.33 -65.76 31.30
CA THR A 366 -33.12 -64.94 31.47
C THR A 366 -32.38 -64.76 30.15
N SER A 367 -32.29 -65.81 29.32
CA SER A 367 -31.67 -65.74 28.00
C SER A 367 -32.44 -64.80 27.06
N LYS A 368 -33.77 -64.81 27.13
CA LYS A 368 -34.63 -63.91 26.37
C LYS A 368 -34.43 -62.44 26.78
N GLU A 369 -34.38 -62.16 28.08
CA GLU A 369 -34.11 -60.81 28.60
C GLU A 369 -32.73 -60.29 28.16
N MET A 370 -31.69 -61.13 28.26
CA MET A 370 -30.35 -60.79 27.78
C MET A 370 -30.35 -60.47 26.27
N MET A 371 -31.06 -61.26 25.45
CA MET A 371 -31.18 -60.97 24.02
C MET A 371 -31.93 -59.68 23.72
N GLY A 372 -32.92 -59.31 24.54
CA GLY A 372 -33.55 -57.99 24.47
C GLY A 372 -32.57 -56.84 24.70
N GLY A 373 -31.66 -56.98 25.67
CA GLY A 373 -30.59 -56.00 25.90
C GLY A 373 -29.59 -55.90 24.74
N VAL A 374 -29.24 -57.04 24.13
CA VAL A 374 -28.39 -57.08 22.92
C VAL A 374 -29.08 -56.39 21.75
N HIS A 375 -30.39 -56.63 21.54
CA HIS A 375 -31.18 -55.98 20.50
C HIS A 375 -31.14 -54.45 20.62
N GLN A 376 -31.38 -53.92 21.82
CA GLN A 376 -31.31 -52.48 22.07
C GLN A 376 -29.91 -51.92 21.81
N THR A 377 -28.86 -52.63 22.21
CA THR A 377 -27.47 -52.20 21.98
C THR A 377 -27.14 -52.14 20.48
N ILE A 378 -27.60 -53.11 19.69
CA ILE A 378 -27.42 -53.11 18.23
C ILE A 378 -28.17 -51.94 17.58
N ALA A 379 -29.41 -51.67 18.01
CA ALA A 379 -30.20 -50.54 17.53
C ALA A 379 -29.51 -49.19 17.83
N ASP A 380 -28.96 -49.03 19.04
CA ASP A 380 -28.20 -47.84 19.43
C ASP A 380 -26.92 -47.68 18.58
N ILE A 381 -26.22 -48.78 18.26
CA ILE A 381 -25.06 -48.74 17.36
C ILE A 381 -25.47 -48.33 15.95
N HIS A 382 -26.56 -48.87 15.41
CA HIS A 382 -27.08 -48.50 14.08
C HIS A 382 -27.35 -46.99 14.00
N GLN A 383 -28.07 -46.43 14.98
CA GLN A 383 -28.38 -44.99 15.00
C GLN A 383 -27.11 -44.11 15.06
N ARG A 384 -26.10 -44.54 15.82
CA ARG A 384 -24.81 -43.83 15.90
C ARG A 384 -24.05 -43.91 14.59
N THR A 385 -24.05 -45.05 13.93
CA THR A 385 -23.42 -45.27 12.62
C THR A 385 -24.09 -44.41 11.55
N ASP A 386 -25.41 -44.28 11.54
CA ASP A 386 -26.13 -43.36 10.65
C ASP A 386 -25.74 -41.90 10.88
N THR A 387 -25.62 -41.49 12.15
CA THR A 387 -25.16 -40.14 12.51
C THR A 387 -23.73 -39.88 12.02
N VAL A 388 -22.85 -40.87 12.13
CA VAL A 388 -21.48 -40.80 11.62
C VAL A 388 -21.49 -40.68 10.09
N SER A 389 -22.32 -41.45 9.39
CA SER A 389 -22.47 -41.37 7.93
C SER A 389 -22.89 -39.98 7.47
N ALA A 390 -23.88 -39.38 8.13
CA ALA A 390 -24.33 -38.02 7.83
C ALA A 390 -23.19 -36.99 8.00
N LYS A 391 -22.43 -37.08 9.09
CA LYS A 391 -21.28 -36.17 9.33
C LYS A 391 -20.17 -36.35 8.31
N ILE A 392 -19.93 -37.56 7.84
CA ILE A 392 -18.92 -37.82 6.81
C ILE A 392 -19.34 -37.17 5.47
N SER A 393 -20.63 -37.18 5.15
CA SER A 393 -21.15 -36.47 3.98
C SER A 393 -20.96 -34.95 4.08
N GLU A 394 -21.16 -34.37 5.27
CA GLU A 394 -20.84 -32.95 5.53
C GLU A 394 -19.34 -32.67 5.35
N ILE A 395 -18.46 -33.53 5.88
CA ILE A 395 -17.00 -33.39 5.72
C ILE A 395 -16.57 -33.47 4.26
N ALA A 396 -17.16 -34.38 3.47
CA ALA A 396 -16.87 -34.49 2.05
C ALA A 396 -17.26 -33.20 1.30
N THR A 397 -18.46 -32.69 1.58
CA THR A 397 -18.96 -31.43 0.99
C THR A 397 -18.08 -30.23 1.39
N ALA A 398 -17.71 -30.14 2.67
CA ALA A 398 -16.83 -29.09 3.17
C ALA A 398 -15.43 -29.16 2.54
N SER A 399 -14.88 -30.36 2.35
CA SER A 399 -13.60 -30.57 1.66
C SER A 399 -13.68 -30.11 0.20
N GLU A 400 -14.77 -30.39 -0.51
CA GLU A 400 -14.96 -29.94 -1.89
C GLU A 400 -15.03 -28.41 -1.98
N GLN A 401 -15.77 -27.76 -1.08
CA GLN A 401 -15.83 -26.30 -0.97
C GLN A 401 -14.45 -25.69 -0.64
N GLN A 402 -13.72 -26.27 0.30
CA GLN A 402 -12.35 -25.85 0.61
C GLN A 402 -11.43 -25.99 -0.59
N GLY A 403 -11.61 -27.03 -1.42
CA GLY A 403 -10.87 -27.21 -2.66
C GLY A 403 -11.06 -26.05 -3.64
N VAL A 404 -12.31 -25.61 -3.84
CA VAL A 404 -12.62 -24.46 -4.70
C VAL A 404 -11.97 -23.18 -4.18
N VAL A 405 -12.06 -22.94 -2.86
CA VAL A 405 -11.43 -21.77 -2.23
C VAL A 405 -9.91 -21.82 -2.37
N ALA A 406 -9.29 -22.98 -2.19
CA ALA A 406 -7.85 -23.16 -2.34
C ALA A 406 -7.37 -22.84 -3.76
N THR A 407 -8.13 -23.26 -4.79
CA THR A 407 -7.84 -22.89 -6.18
C THR A 407 -7.94 -21.38 -6.39
N GLY A 408 -8.98 -20.73 -5.85
CA GLY A 408 -9.10 -19.27 -5.94
C GLY A 408 -7.94 -18.52 -5.29
N ILE A 409 -7.49 -18.95 -4.10
CA ILE A 409 -6.33 -18.35 -3.44
C ILE A 409 -5.04 -18.59 -4.26
N SER A 410 -4.91 -19.74 -4.92
CA SER A 410 -3.79 -20.02 -5.83
C SER A 410 -3.74 -19.01 -6.98
N ASP A 411 -4.88 -18.72 -7.61
CA ASP A 411 -4.99 -17.75 -8.70
C ASP A 411 -4.67 -16.33 -8.20
N ASP A 412 -5.20 -15.93 -7.05
CA ASP A 412 -4.89 -14.63 -6.41
C ASP A 412 -3.39 -14.50 -6.09
N THR A 413 -2.75 -15.60 -5.67
CA THR A 413 -1.30 -15.63 -5.39
C THR A 413 -0.47 -15.46 -6.66
N HIS A 414 -0.90 -16.06 -7.77
CA HIS A 414 -0.29 -15.81 -9.08
C HIS A 414 -0.45 -14.35 -9.51
N GLN A 415 -1.64 -13.76 -9.35
CA GLN A 415 -1.85 -12.36 -9.67
C GLN A 415 -1.00 -11.42 -8.81
N LEU A 416 -0.84 -11.71 -7.52
CA LEU A 416 0.04 -10.96 -6.62
C LEU A 416 1.51 -11.07 -7.05
N ARG A 417 1.94 -12.23 -7.54
CA ARG A 417 3.28 -12.41 -8.10
C ARG A 417 3.52 -11.48 -9.29
N ASP A 418 2.58 -11.45 -10.23
CA ASP A 418 2.67 -10.61 -11.43
C ASP A 418 2.67 -9.12 -11.07
N GLN A 419 1.85 -8.72 -10.10
CA GLN A 419 1.85 -7.35 -9.56
C GLN A 419 3.18 -6.97 -8.92
N THR A 420 3.83 -7.90 -8.20
CA THR A 420 5.15 -7.66 -7.59
C THR A 420 6.24 -7.43 -8.65
N VAL A 421 6.16 -8.16 -9.77
CA VAL A 421 7.05 -7.94 -10.92
C VAL A 421 6.83 -6.55 -11.53
N LEU A 422 5.57 -6.14 -11.71
CA LEU A 422 5.21 -4.83 -12.25
C LEU A 422 5.70 -3.68 -11.34
N VAL A 423 5.59 -3.83 -10.02
CA VAL A 423 6.12 -2.85 -9.06
C VAL A 423 7.65 -2.73 -9.21
N THR A 424 8.35 -3.85 -9.39
CA THR A 424 9.81 -3.85 -9.58
C THR A 424 10.20 -3.10 -10.87
N GLU A 425 9.45 -3.29 -11.96
CA GLU A 425 9.65 -2.55 -13.21
C GLU A 425 9.39 -1.04 -13.03
N LEU A 426 8.35 -0.67 -12.28
CA LEU A 426 8.02 0.73 -12.00
C LEU A 426 9.12 1.43 -11.17
N VAL A 427 9.71 0.72 -10.20
CA VAL A 427 10.84 1.18 -9.41
C VAL A 427 12.05 1.44 -10.31
N GLN A 428 12.38 0.52 -11.22
CA GLN A 428 13.46 0.71 -12.20
C GLN A 428 13.22 1.92 -13.11
N GLY A 429 11.98 2.12 -13.57
CA GLY A 429 11.59 3.30 -14.36
C GLY A 429 11.74 4.60 -13.56
N SER A 430 11.42 4.58 -12.27
CA SER A 430 11.56 5.71 -11.36
C SER A 430 13.04 6.08 -11.16
N ASP A 431 13.92 5.10 -10.97
CA ASP A 431 15.37 5.32 -10.86
C ASP A 431 15.95 6.00 -12.11
N GLN A 432 15.49 5.61 -13.29
CA GLN A 432 15.90 6.24 -14.55
C GLN A 432 15.41 7.68 -14.65
N ALA A 433 14.16 7.94 -14.24
CA ALA A 433 13.60 9.30 -14.22
C ALA A 433 14.35 10.21 -13.24
N ILE A 434 14.69 9.72 -12.05
CA ILE A 434 15.48 10.44 -11.03
C ILE A 434 16.86 10.83 -11.60
N LYS A 435 17.56 9.89 -12.26
CA LYS A 435 18.85 10.18 -12.91
C LYS A 435 18.73 11.30 -13.95
N SER A 436 17.72 11.24 -14.81
CA SER A 436 17.51 12.28 -15.83
C SER A 436 17.18 13.64 -15.21
N LEU A 437 16.42 13.69 -14.11
CA LEU A 437 16.14 14.93 -13.39
C LEU A 437 17.41 15.52 -12.77
N LEU A 438 18.25 14.69 -12.14
CA LEU A 438 19.52 15.13 -11.56
C LEU A 438 20.48 15.69 -12.62
N GLU A 439 20.60 15.04 -13.77
CA GLU A 439 21.39 15.55 -14.91
C GLU A 439 20.88 16.93 -15.38
N ARG A 440 19.55 17.13 -15.45
CA ARG A 440 18.98 18.43 -15.82
C ARG A 440 19.24 19.51 -14.77
N VAL A 441 19.17 19.17 -13.48
CA VAL A 441 19.50 20.10 -12.39
C VAL A 441 20.97 20.50 -12.48
N GLU A 442 21.87 19.56 -12.76
CA GLU A 442 23.31 19.85 -12.92
C GLU A 442 23.56 20.82 -14.10
N VAL A 443 22.89 20.63 -15.23
CA VAL A 443 22.98 21.55 -16.37
C VAL A 443 22.46 22.94 -16.01
N LEU A 444 21.34 23.05 -15.28
CA LEU A 444 20.79 24.34 -14.85
C LEU A 444 21.70 25.03 -13.83
N GLU A 445 22.29 24.30 -12.88
CA GLU A 445 23.26 24.84 -11.93
C GLU A 445 24.52 25.37 -12.64
N LEU A 446 24.96 24.70 -13.72
CA LEU A 446 26.11 25.16 -14.50
C LEU A 446 25.80 26.49 -15.22
N LEU A 447 24.59 26.62 -15.79
CA LEU A 447 24.13 27.84 -16.43
C LEU A 447 23.95 29.00 -15.44
N THR A 448 23.43 28.73 -14.23
CA THR A 448 23.28 29.78 -13.22
C THR A 448 24.60 30.16 -12.56
N LYS A 449 25.58 29.27 -12.52
CA LYS A 449 26.92 29.56 -12.00
C LYS A 449 27.72 30.54 -12.86
N GLU A 450 27.42 30.61 -14.16
CA GLU A 450 27.98 31.63 -15.06
C GLU A 450 27.42 33.04 -14.76
N LEU A 451 26.30 33.13 -14.03
CA LEU A 451 25.71 34.37 -13.55
C LEU A 451 26.24 34.65 -12.14
N THR A 452 27.13 35.63 -12.03
CA THR A 452 27.58 36.19 -10.74
C THR A 452 26.44 36.99 -10.10
N VAL A 453 25.76 36.34 -9.14
CA VAL A 453 24.67 36.87 -8.32
C VAL A 453 25.18 37.67 -7.14
#